data_AF-A0A1J0CYJ0-F1
#
_entry.id   AF-A0A1J0CYJ0-F1
#
_cell.length_a   1.000
_cell.length_b   1.000
_cell.length_c   1.000
_cell.angle_alpha   90.00
_cell.angle_beta   90.00
_cell.angle_gamma   90.00
#
_symmetry.space_group_name_H-M   'P 1'
#
loop_
_entity.id
_entity.type
_entity.pdbx_description
1 polymer ?
#
loop_
_entity_poly.entity_id
_entity_poly.type
_entity_poly.pdbx_seq_one_letter_code
_entity_poly.pdbx_strand_id
1 'polypeptide(L)'
;MLVMFLMGSLSFFGNVNHLLGSLLSLEMMSLSVMFYWIWWGMSIGGEIYGVMIFLVVGVCVSVIGLCMVVEVSRCYDSSYCSVVHVVGC
;
A
#
# COMPACT_ATOMS: atom_id res chain seq x y z
N MET A 1 -3.19 18.01 3.26
CA MET A 1 -3.14 16.68 3.92
C MET A 1 -4.44 15.91 3.71
N LEU A 2 -5.57 16.34 4.28
CA LEU A 2 -6.85 15.64 4.14
C LEU A 2 -7.30 15.43 2.68
N VAL A 3 -7.07 16.40 1.80
CA VAL A 3 -7.40 16.25 0.36
C VAL A 3 -6.59 15.13 -0.29
N MET A 4 -5.31 14.97 0.06
CA MET A 4 -4.48 13.87 -0.47
C MET A 4 -4.96 12.52 0.03
N PHE A 5 -5.33 12.42 1.32
CA PHE A 5 -5.90 11.20 1.88
C PHE A 5 -7.23 10.83 1.23
N LEU A 6 -8.13 11.82 1.05
CA LEU A 6 -9.42 11.62 0.40
C LEU A 6 -9.27 11.22 -1.08
N MET A 7 -8.40 11.89 -1.83
CA MET A 7 -8.12 11.50 -3.23
C MET A 7 -7.45 10.13 -3.32
N GLY A 8 -6.56 9.79 -2.39
CA GLY A 8 -6.02 8.44 -2.22
C GLY A 8 -7.11 7.39 -1.97
N SER A 9 -8.09 7.70 -1.12
CA SER A 9 -9.23 6.80 -0.85
C SER A 9 -10.16 6.61 -2.02
N LEU A 10 -10.50 7.68 -2.72
CA LEU A 10 -11.34 7.59 -3.92
C LEU A 10 -10.64 6.80 -5.03
N SER A 11 -9.33 7.00 -5.22
CA SER A 11 -8.55 6.25 -6.20
C SER A 11 -8.36 4.78 -5.81
N PHE A 12 -8.32 4.44 -4.53
CA PHE A 12 -8.31 3.05 -4.06
C PHE A 12 -9.63 2.34 -4.39
N PHE A 13 -10.77 2.97 -4.11
CA PHE A 13 -12.09 2.41 -4.45
C PHE A 13 -12.32 2.32 -5.97
N GLY A 14 -11.73 3.21 -6.77
CA GLY A 14 -11.88 3.21 -8.23
C GLY A 14 -11.04 2.17 -8.97
N ASN A 15 -9.91 1.72 -8.41
CA ASN A 15 -8.94 0.86 -9.10
C ASN A 15 -9.04 -0.63 -8.70
N VAL A 16 -10.26 -1.18 -8.64
CA VAL A 16 -10.48 -2.59 -8.25
C VAL A 16 -9.90 -3.58 -9.27
N ASN A 17 -9.86 -3.21 -10.56
CA ASN A 17 -9.43 -4.10 -11.63
C ASN A 17 -7.90 -4.15 -11.85
N HIS A 18 -7.15 -3.19 -11.30
CA HIS A 18 -5.71 -3.09 -11.50
C HIS A 18 -5.02 -3.08 -10.14
N LEU A 19 -4.64 -4.27 -9.65
CA LEU A 19 -4.04 -4.45 -8.32
C LEU A 19 -2.84 -3.51 -8.09
N LEU A 20 -2.02 -3.28 -9.12
CA LEU A 20 -0.90 -2.35 -9.05
C LEU A 20 -1.33 -0.90 -8.72
N GLY A 21 -2.47 -0.45 -9.27
CA GLY A 21 -3.06 0.86 -8.97
C GLY A 21 -3.60 0.96 -7.55
N SER A 22 -4.14 -0.14 -7.02
CA SER A 22 -4.55 -0.21 -5.61
C SER A 22 -3.36 -0.13 -4.65
N LEU A 23 -2.21 -0.75 -4.99
CA LEU A 23 -0.98 -0.62 -4.19
C LEU A 23 -0.44 0.80 -4.18
N LEU A 24 -0.41 1.47 -5.34
CA LEU A 24 0.08 2.84 -5.44
C LEU A 24 -0.80 3.84 -4.68
N SER A 25 -2.13 3.65 -4.70
CA SER A 25 -3.05 4.49 -3.92
C SER A 25 -2.89 4.28 -2.41
N LEU A 26 -2.52 3.07 -1.98
CA LEU A 26 -2.22 2.75 -0.58
C LEU A 26 -0.90 3.39 -0.10
N GLU A 27 0.11 3.48 -0.97
CA GLU A 27 1.34 4.23 -0.71
C GLU A 27 1.06 5.74 -0.56
N MET A 28 0.19 6.29 -1.40
CA MET A 28 -0.21 7.71 -1.30
C MET A 28 -0.99 8.00 0.00
N MET A 29 -1.81 7.06 0.47
CA MET A 29 -2.45 7.17 1.79
C MET A 29 -1.42 7.13 2.92
N SER A 30 -0.48 6.19 2.92
CA SER A 30 0.49 6.02 4.01
C SER A 30 1.41 7.24 4.13
N LEU A 31 1.79 7.86 3.01
CA LEU A 31 2.52 9.14 3.00
C LEU A 31 1.71 10.29 3.58
N SER A 32 0.40 10.37 3.28
CA SER A 32 -0.45 11.43 3.85
C SER A 32 -0.62 11.30 5.38
N VAL A 33 -0.65 10.07 5.89
CA VAL A 33 -0.66 9.79 7.33
C VAL A 33 0.70 10.14 7.95
N MET A 34 1.81 9.81 7.29
CA MET A 34 3.16 10.18 7.74
C MET A 34 3.31 11.70 7.90
N PHE A 35 2.86 12.47 6.91
CA PHE A 35 2.91 13.93 7.00
C PHE A 35 2.09 14.50 8.17
N TYR A 36 0.95 13.89 8.49
CA TYR A 36 0.15 14.27 9.65
C TYR A 36 0.89 13.97 10.96
N TRP A 37 1.54 12.81 11.06
CA TRP A 37 2.36 12.41 12.20
C TRP A 37 3.58 13.31 12.40
N ILE A 38 4.24 13.75 11.32
CA ILE A 38 5.35 14.71 11.39
C ILE A 38 4.85 16.05 11.92
N TRP A 39 3.71 16.55 11.43
CA TRP A 39 3.18 17.83 11.90
C TRP A 39 2.80 17.78 13.39
N TRP A 40 2.15 16.70 13.83
CA TRP A 40 1.86 16.47 15.23
C TRP A 40 3.13 16.32 16.07
N GLY A 41 4.12 15.57 15.58
CA GLY A 41 5.40 15.38 16.27
C GLY A 41 6.16 16.69 16.46
N MET A 42 6.21 17.54 15.43
CA MET A 42 6.88 18.84 15.49
C MET A 42 6.23 19.82 16.46
N SER A 43 4.90 19.75 16.66
CA SER A 43 4.20 20.65 17.60
C SER A 43 4.41 20.27 19.08
N ILE A 44 4.75 19.01 19.36
CA ILE A 44 5.00 18.50 20.73
C ILE A 44 6.51 18.37 21.01
N GLY A 45 7.38 18.62 20.03
CA GLY A 45 8.83 18.39 20.14
C GLY A 45 9.19 16.90 20.15
N GLY A 46 8.31 16.06 19.58
CA GLY A 46 8.45 14.60 19.56
C GLY A 46 9.58 14.11 18.66
N GLU A 47 10.09 12.92 18.99
CA GLU A 47 11.24 12.30 18.34
C GLU A 47 10.90 11.81 16.92
N ILE A 48 11.65 12.27 15.93
CA ILE A 48 11.48 11.94 14.50
C ILE A 48 11.70 10.43 14.25
N TYR A 49 12.37 9.72 15.17
CA TYR A 49 12.65 8.28 15.10
C TYR A 49 11.39 7.42 14.94
N GLY A 50 10.29 7.77 15.60
CA GLY A 50 9.03 7.03 15.46
C GLY A 50 8.47 7.04 14.04
N VAL A 51 8.63 8.18 13.34
CA VAL A 51 8.18 8.34 11.95
C VAL A 51 9.05 7.51 10.98
N MET A 52 10.36 7.44 11.21
CA MET A 52 11.25 6.62 10.37
C MET A 52 10.93 5.12 10.47
N ILE A 53 10.62 4.62 11.66
CA ILE A 53 10.25 3.20 11.84
C ILE A 53 8.95 2.88 11.09
N PHE A 54 7.96 3.78 11.16
CA PHE A 54 6.71 3.63 10.41
C PHE A 54 6.94 3.59 8.90
N LEU A 55 7.83 4.44 8.38
CA LEU A 55 8.22 4.46 6.96
C LEU A 55 8.82 3.12 6.50
N VAL A 56 9.76 2.57 7.28
CA VAL A 56 10.41 1.29 6.92
C VAL A 56 9.40 0.16 6.88
N VAL A 57 8.53 0.05 7.89
CA VAL A 57 7.46 -0.97 7.91
C VAL A 57 6.52 -0.78 6.71
N GLY A 58 6.16 0.45 6.38
CA GLY A 58 5.32 0.76 5.21
C GLY A 58 5.93 0.28 3.90
N VAL A 59 7.20 0.58 3.65
CA VAL A 59 7.90 0.14 2.42
C VAL A 59 7.99 -1.39 2.36
N CYS A 60 8.29 -2.06 3.48
CA CYS A 60 8.38 -3.53 3.51
C CYS A 60 7.04 -4.19 3.14
N VAL A 61 5.92 -3.71 3.65
CA VAL A 61 4.58 -4.24 3.31
C VAL A 61 4.28 -4.02 1.82
N SER A 62 4.64 -2.85 1.27
CA SER A 62 4.47 -2.56 -0.16
C SER A 62 5.29 -3.50 -1.04
N VAL A 63 6.54 -3.83 -0.67
CA VAL A 63 7.36 -4.80 -1.42
C VAL A 63 6.75 -6.20 -1.37
N ILE A 64 6.26 -6.65 -0.22
CA ILE A 64 5.58 -7.95 -0.09
C ILE A 64 4.34 -8.00 -0.98
N GLY A 65 3.53 -6.94 -0.98
CA GLY A 65 2.36 -6.82 -1.85
C GLY A 65 2.73 -6.86 -3.34
N LEU A 66 3.82 -6.18 -3.73
CA LEU A 66 4.30 -6.19 -5.10
C LEU A 66 4.79 -7.59 -5.53
N CYS A 67 5.53 -8.28 -4.66
CA CYS A 67 5.97 -9.66 -4.89
C CYS A 67 4.76 -10.59 -5.11
N MET A 68 3.69 -10.46 -4.31
CA MET A 68 2.47 -11.25 -4.49
C MET A 68 1.80 -10.99 -5.85
N VAL A 69 1.74 -9.73 -6.29
CA VAL A 69 1.19 -9.37 -7.61
C VAL A 69 2.00 -9.97 -8.74
N VAL A 70 3.32 -9.96 -8.64
CA VAL A 70 4.21 -10.57 -9.65
C VAL A 70 4.00 -12.07 -9.73
N GLU A 71 3.91 -12.79 -8.61
CA GLU A 71 3.62 -14.23 -8.61
C GLU A 71 2.27 -14.54 -9.26
N VAL A 72 1.22 -13.78 -8.92
CA VAL A 72 -0.12 -13.92 -9.53
C VAL A 72 -0.07 -13.66 -11.04
N SER A 73 0.68 -12.64 -11.51
CA SER A 73 0.86 -12.39 -12.95
C SER A 73 1.55 -13.53 -13.68
N ARG A 74 2.56 -14.18 -13.08
CA ARG A 74 3.25 -15.35 -13.65
C ARG A 74 2.35 -16.59 -13.72
N CYS A 75 1.37 -16.70 -12.83
CA CYS A 75 0.36 -17.77 -12.87
C CYS A 75 -0.71 -17.55 -13.94
N TYR A 76 -0.97 -16.32 -14.40
CA TYR A 76 -1.93 -16.04 -15.48
C TYR A 76 -1.42 -16.48 -16.85
N ASP A 77 -0.11 -16.32 -17.13
CA ASP A 77 0.50 -16.70 -18.41
C ASP A 77 0.86 -18.19 -18.51
N SER A 78 0.82 -18.93 -17.41
CA SER A 78 1.23 -20.33 -17.37
C SER A 78 0.11 -21.25 -16.89
N SER A 79 -0.04 -22.42 -17.53
CA SER A 79 -1.13 -23.39 -17.33
C SER A 79 -1.25 -24.00 -15.91
N TYR A 80 -0.56 -23.46 -14.90
CA TYR A 80 -0.64 -23.85 -13.49
C TYR A 80 -1.86 -23.24 -12.75
N CYS A 81 -2.68 -22.43 -13.44
CA CYS A 81 -3.81 -21.68 -12.89
C CYS A 81 -4.92 -22.55 -12.25
N SER A 82 -4.94 -23.88 -12.46
CA SER A 82 -5.89 -24.77 -11.79
C SER A 82 -5.71 -24.85 -10.26
N VAL A 83 -4.56 -24.44 -9.70
CA VAL A 83 -4.31 -24.55 -8.25
C VAL A 83 -4.90 -23.37 -7.47
N VAL A 84 -4.88 -22.15 -8.02
CA VAL A 84 -5.52 -20.99 -7.37
C VAL A 84 -7.04 -21.15 -7.36
N HIS A 85 -7.61 -21.74 -8.41
CA HIS A 85 -9.04 -22.08 -8.46
C HIS A 85 -9.43 -23.23 -7.49
N VAL A 86 -8.46 -23.95 -6.92
CA VAL A 86 -8.66 -25.01 -5.90
C VAL A 86 -8.54 -24.47 -4.47
N VAL A 87 -7.86 -23.34 -4.25
CA VAL A 87 -7.85 -22.64 -2.95
C VAL A 87 -9.13 -21.80 -2.74
N GLY A 88 -9.97 -21.67 -3.77
CA GLY A 88 -11.34 -21.16 -3.68
C GLY A 88 -12.35 -22.18 -3.16
N CYS A 89 -11.98 -23.00 -2.17
CA CYS A 89 -12.88 -23.82 -1.36
C CYS A 89 -12.77 -23.41 0.10
#